data_AF-A0A2M8BIT6-F1
#
_entry.id   AF-A0A2M8BIT6-F1
#
_cell.length_a   1.000
_cell.length_b   1.000
_cell.length_c   1.000
_cell.angle_alpha   90.00
_cell.angle_beta   90.00
_cell.angle_gamma   90.00
#
_symmetry.space_group_name_H-M   'P 1'
#
loop_
_entity.id
_entity.type
_entity.pdbx_description
1 polymer ?
#
loop_
_entity_poly.entity_id
_entity_poly.type
_entity_poly.pdbx_seq_one_letter_code
_entity_poly.pdbx_strand_id
1 'polypeptide(L)'
;MKDHYADLGLRPSATLAEIKKAYRQQAAIHHPDRHSAAKAADAADVGARFRLVQTAYEVLSDPDKRKAYDDNRQRNLLDNPLDTARAIWQAYFSRIV
;
A
#
# COMPACT_ATOMS: atom_id res chain seq x y z
N MET A 1 9.06 4.63 -4.79
CA MET A 1 8.50 3.27 -4.80
C MET A 1 6.99 3.34 -4.58
N LYS A 2 6.16 2.61 -5.34
CA LYS A 2 4.70 2.59 -5.11
C LYS A 2 4.41 1.81 -3.82
N ASP A 3 3.69 2.41 -2.87
CA ASP A 3 3.33 1.74 -1.63
C ASP A 3 1.86 1.28 -1.69
N HIS A 4 1.67 0.00 -2.04
CA HIS A 4 0.34 -0.61 -2.14
C HIS A 4 -0.45 -0.57 -0.81
N TYR A 5 0.25 -0.52 0.33
CA TYR A 5 -0.43 -0.33 1.61
C TYR A 5 -0.95 1.10 1.74
N ALA A 6 -0.16 2.09 1.36
CA ALA A 6 -0.57 3.49 1.35
C ALA A 6 -1.72 3.75 0.36
N ASP A 7 -1.72 3.11 -0.81
CA ASP A 7 -2.81 3.19 -1.80
C ASP A 7 -4.15 2.69 -1.24
N LEU A 8 -4.11 1.72 -0.31
CA LEU A 8 -5.29 1.23 0.41
C LEU A 8 -5.56 1.99 1.73
N GLY A 9 -4.70 2.94 2.11
CA GLY A 9 -4.77 3.63 3.40
C GLY A 9 -4.47 2.73 4.60
N LEU A 10 -3.68 1.68 4.39
CA LEU A 10 -3.33 0.66 5.38
C LEU A 10 -1.86 0.75 5.78
N ARG A 11 -1.54 0.14 6.92
CA ARG A 11 -0.16 -0.07 7.35
C ARG A 11 0.37 -1.41 6.81
N PRO A 12 1.70 -1.59 6.66
CA PRO A 12 2.29 -2.88 6.26
C PRO A 12 1.93 -4.04 7.21
N SER A 13 1.63 -3.71 8.46
CA SER A 13 1.14 -4.67 9.48
C SER A 13 -0.31 -5.11 9.27
N ALA A 14 -1.00 -4.61 8.23
CA ALA A 14 -2.40 -4.92 7.99
C ALA A 14 -2.59 -6.41 7.66
N THR A 15 -3.64 -6.98 8.25
CA THR A 15 -4.10 -8.33 8.01
C THR A 15 -4.80 -8.43 6.64
N LEU A 16 -4.90 -9.65 6.11
CA LEU A 16 -5.65 -9.90 4.87
C LEU A 16 -7.11 -9.45 4.97
N ALA A 17 -7.72 -9.56 6.16
CA ALA A 17 -9.08 -9.10 6.43
C ALA A 17 -9.21 -7.58 6.28
N GLU A 18 -8.23 -6.82 6.80
CA GLU A 18 -8.18 -5.36 6.67
C GLU A 18 -7.93 -4.93 5.22
N ILE A 19 -7.03 -5.62 4.50
CA ILE A 19 -6.79 -5.39 3.06
C ILE A 19 -8.07 -5.56 2.25
N LYS A 20 -8.80 -6.67 2.47
CA LYS A 20 -10.09 -6.93 1.82
C LYS A 20 -11.15 -5.87 2.18
N LYS A 21 -11.17 -5.42 3.43
CA LYS A 21 -12.11 -4.39 3.90
C LYS A 21 -11.82 -3.03 3.24
N ALA A 22 -10.55 -2.61 3.25
CA ALA A 22 -10.12 -1.35 2.65
C ALA A 22 -10.37 -1.34 1.15
N TYR A 23 -10.06 -2.43 0.44
CA TYR A 23 -10.37 -2.56 -0.98
C TYR A 23 -11.86 -2.36 -1.27
N ARG A 24 -12.75 -3.02 -0.53
CA ARG A 24 -14.21 -2.84 -0.72
C ARG A 24 -14.67 -1.41 -0.47
N GLN A 25 -14.11 -0.75 0.55
CA GLN A 25 -14.44 0.64 0.86
C GLN A 25 -13.95 1.58 -0.24
N GLN A 26 -12.69 1.47 -0.64
CA GLN A 26 -12.08 2.31 -1.68
C GLN A 26 -12.73 2.07 -3.05
N ALA A 27 -13.02 0.81 -3.41
CA ALA A 27 -13.74 0.48 -4.63
C ALA A 27 -15.15 1.09 -4.65
N ALA A 28 -15.87 1.08 -3.52
CA ALA A 28 -17.19 1.72 -3.42
C ALA A 28 -17.15 3.26 -3.43
N ILE A 29 -16.03 3.86 -3.02
CA ILE A 29 -15.80 5.32 -3.07
C ILE A 29 -15.43 5.76 -4.49
N HIS A 30 -14.60 4.98 -5.18
CA HIS A 30 -14.06 5.32 -6.50
C HIS A 30 -14.77 4.61 -7.67
N HIS A 31 -15.93 3.98 -7.42
CA HIS A 31 -16.66 3.28 -8.48
C HIS A 31 -17.20 4.26 -9.54
N PRO A 32 -16.98 4.01 -10.85
CA PRO A 32 -17.40 4.92 -11.91
C PRO A 32 -18.92 5.15 -11.94
N ASP A 33 -19.72 4.18 -11.50
CA ASP A 33 -21.19 4.30 -11.42
C ASP A 33 -21.64 5.43 -10.47
N ARG A 34 -20.93 5.62 -9.36
CA ARG A 34 -21.19 6.69 -8.38
C ARG A 34 -20.67 8.06 -8.82
N HIS A 35 -19.75 8.07 -9.79
CA HIS A 35 -19.14 9.28 -10.34
C HIS A 35 -19.61 9.57 -11.76
N SER A 36 -20.73 8.98 -12.18
CA SER A 36 -21.35 9.20 -13.50
C SER A 36 -21.74 10.66 -13.77
N ALA A 37 -21.93 11.46 -12.71
CA ALA A 37 -22.21 12.90 -12.79
C ALA A 37 -21.00 13.80 -12.46
N ALA A 38 -19.81 13.22 -12.22
CA ALA A 38 -18.62 14.00 -11.87
C ALA A 38 -18.04 14.74 -13.09
N LYS A 39 -17.43 15.91 -12.88
CA LYS A 39 -16.76 16.64 -13.97
C LYS A 39 -15.62 15.78 -14.54
N ALA A 40 -15.31 15.95 -15.82
CA ALA A 40 -14.33 15.12 -16.52
C ALA A 40 -12.94 15.05 -15.83
N ALA A 41 -12.51 16.12 -15.17
CA ALA A 41 -11.28 16.14 -14.38
C ALA A 41 -11.36 15.21 -13.15
N ASP A 42 -12.47 15.24 -12.42
CA ASP A 42 -12.70 14.38 -11.27
C ASP A 42 -12.83 12.90 -11.69
N ALA A 43 -13.42 12.64 -12.86
CA ALA A 43 -13.56 11.28 -13.40
C ALA A 43 -12.20 10.65 -13.77
N ALA A 44 -11.25 11.44 -14.27
CA ALA A 44 -9.90 10.96 -14.58
C ALA A 44 -9.13 10.56 -13.32
N ASP A 45 -9.21 11.39 -12.26
CA ASP A 45 -8.59 11.13 -10.97
C ASP A 45 -9.23 9.95 -10.23
N VAL A 46 -10.55 9.83 -10.30
CA VAL A 46 -11.30 8.68 -9.75
C VAL A 46 -10.87 7.38 -10.44
N GLY A 47 -10.77 7.38 -11.78
CA GLY A 47 -10.32 6.20 -12.52
C GLY A 47 -8.86 5.82 -12.22
N ALA A 48 -7.98 6.80 -12.03
CA ALA A 48 -6.60 6.56 -11.65
C ALA A 48 -6.48 5.95 -10.25
N ARG A 49 -7.22 6.48 -9.27
CA ARG A 49 -7.28 5.92 -7.90
C ARG A 49 -7.88 4.53 -7.86
N PHE A 50 -8.95 4.28 -8.63
CA PHE A 50 -9.55 2.96 -8.73
C PHE A 50 -8.55 1.91 -9.24
N ARG A 51 -7.79 2.24 -10.29
CA ARG A 51 -6.73 1.35 -10.81
C ARG A 51 -5.63 1.10 -9.77
N LEU A 52 -5.19 2.13 -9.03
CA LEU A 52 -4.19 1.97 -7.97
C LEU A 52 -4.67 1.02 -6.86
N VAL A 53 -5.90 1.22 -6.39
CA VAL A 53 -6.54 0.37 -5.37
C VAL A 53 -6.69 -1.06 -5.86
N GLN A 54 -7.04 -1.27 -7.13
CA GLN A 54 -7.14 -2.60 -7.72
C GLN A 54 -5.78 -3.28 -7.80
N THR A 55 -4.75 -2.61 -8.32
CA THR A 55 -3.39 -3.16 -8.38
C THR A 55 -2.86 -3.48 -6.99
N ALA A 56 -3.07 -2.61 -6.01
CA ALA A 56 -2.67 -2.84 -4.62
C ALA A 56 -3.34 -4.09 -4.05
N TYR A 57 -4.64 -4.27 -4.30
CA TYR A 57 -5.37 -5.46 -3.86
C TYR A 57 -4.89 -6.74 -4.57
N GLU A 58 -4.64 -6.71 -5.88
CA GLU A 58 -4.16 -7.88 -6.63
C GLU A 58 -2.81 -8.42 -6.11
N VAL A 59 -1.96 -7.53 -5.61
CA VAL A 59 -0.66 -7.89 -5.01
C VAL A 59 -0.83 -8.31 -3.55
N LEU A 60 -1.60 -7.57 -2.74
CA LEU A 60 -1.68 -7.78 -1.30
C LEU A 60 -2.68 -8.85 -0.85
N SER A 61 -3.62 -9.23 -1.73
CA SER A 61 -4.66 -10.24 -1.43
C SER A 61 -4.18 -11.68 -1.54
N ASP A 62 -3.14 -11.91 -2.34
CA ASP A 62 -2.50 -13.20 -2.55
C ASP A 62 -1.29 -13.31 -1.59
N PRO A 63 -1.23 -14.32 -0.70
CA PRO A 63 -0.13 -14.48 0.24
C PRO A 63 1.25 -14.58 -0.41
N ASP A 64 1.35 -15.25 -1.56
CA ASP A 64 2.63 -15.48 -2.25
C ASP A 64 3.10 -14.20 -2.93
N LYS A 65 2.18 -13.48 -3.59
CA LYS A 65 2.48 -12.16 -4.18
C LYS A 65 2.78 -11.11 -3.13
N ARG A 66 2.04 -11.12 -2.01
CA ARG A 66 2.30 -10.23 -0.87
C ARG A 66 3.68 -10.51 -0.32
N LYS A 67 4.05 -11.78 -0.14
CA LYS A 67 5.38 -12.14 0.33
C LYS A 67 6.46 -11.66 -0.64
N ALA A 68 6.30 -11.90 -1.95
CA ALA A 68 7.26 -11.43 -2.96
C ALA A 68 7.38 -9.90 -2.99
N TYR A 69 6.27 -9.19 -2.82
CA TYR A 69 6.22 -7.74 -2.71
C TYR A 69 6.90 -7.24 -1.43
N ASP A 70 6.60 -7.85 -0.29
CA ASP A 70 7.22 -7.52 1.00
C ASP A 70 8.72 -7.82 0.99
N ASP A 71 9.14 -8.95 0.40
CA ASP A 71 10.55 -9.31 0.19
C ASP A 71 11.24 -8.31 -0.75
N ASN A 72 10.59 -7.88 -1.84
CA ASN A 72 11.14 -6.88 -2.76
C ASN A 72 11.21 -5.48 -2.12
N ARG A 73 10.20 -5.10 -1.35
CA ARG A 73 10.15 -3.88 -0.54
C ARG A 73 11.21 -3.90 0.55
N GLN A 74 11.46 -5.05 1.16
CA GLN A 74 12.55 -5.27 2.10
C GLN A 74 13.92 -5.31 1.45
N ARG A 75 14.04 -5.74 0.19
CA ARG A 75 15.29 -5.66 -0.58
C ARG A 75 15.57 -4.23 -1.08
N ASN A 76 14.52 -3.46 -1.37
CA ASN A 76 14.59 -2.04 -1.69
C ASN A 76 14.63 -1.14 -0.44
N LEU A 77 14.92 -1.67 0.76
CA LEU A 77 15.17 -0.89 1.99
C LEU A 77 16.42 0.03 1.91
N LEU A 78 17.05 0.15 0.75
CA LEU A 78 18.11 1.12 0.47
C LEU A 78 17.57 2.49 0.03
N ASP A 79 16.25 2.68 -0.06
CA ASP A 79 15.66 3.96 -0.46
C ASP A 79 15.61 5.02 0.66
N ASN A 80 15.87 4.67 1.93
CA ASN A 80 16.14 5.66 2.98
C ASN A 80 17.31 5.24 3.89
N PRO A 81 18.55 5.57 3.52
CA PRO A 81 19.74 5.17 4.27
C PRO A 81 19.75 5.70 5.72
N LEU A 82 19.07 6.82 6.01
CA LEU A 82 19.07 7.42 7.34
C LEU A 82 18.12 6.71 8.32
N ASP A 83 16.92 6.33 7.88
CA ASP A 83 15.98 5.60 8.73
C ASP A 83 16.47 4.16 8.99
N THR A 84 17.03 3.53 7.96
CA THR A 84 17.65 2.21 8.08
C THR A 84 18.88 2.27 8.99
N ALA A 85 19.77 3.26 8.83
CA ALA A 85 20.89 3.47 9.74
C ALA A 85 20.40 3.71 11.17
N ARG A 86 19.38 4.55 11.37
CA ARG A 86 18.84 4.84 12.70
C ARG A 86 18.27 3.58 13.36
N ALA A 87 17.54 2.75 12.62
CA ALA A 87 16.99 1.49 13.12
C ALA A 87 18.09 0.47 13.46
N ILE A 88 19.12 0.34 12.62
CA ILE A 88 20.27 -0.54 12.88
C ILE A 88 21.07 -0.07 14.10
N TRP A 89 21.31 1.23 14.22
CA TRP A 89 21.98 1.83 15.38
C TRP A 89 21.17 1.63 16.66
N GLN A 90 19.86 1.88 16.63
CA GLN A 90 18.98 1.63 17.79
C GLN A 90 19.03 0.16 18.22
N ALA A 91 18.98 -0.78 17.27
CA ALA A 91 19.03 -2.22 17.56
C ALA A 91 20.39 -2.69 18.12
N TYR A 92 21.50 -2.07 17.68
CA TYR A 92 22.84 -2.34 18.20
C TYR A 92 22.99 -1.86 19.65
N PHE A 93 22.54 -0.63 19.94
CA PHE A 93 22.66 -0.04 21.28
C PHE A 93 21.75 -0.71 22.31
N SER A 94 20.57 -1.18 21.91
CA SER A 94 19.64 -1.90 22.79
C SER A 94 20.10 -3.32 23.18
N ARG A 95 21.16 -3.84 22.54
CA ARG A 95 21.68 -5.20 22.78
C ARG A 95 22.99 -5.21 23.58
N ILE A 96 23.59 -4.04 23.80
CA ILE A 96 24.91 -3.88 24.45
C ILE A 96 24.78 -3.16 25.81
N VAL A 97 23.58 -2.71 26.18
CA VAL A 97 23.22 -2.26 27.54
C VAL A 97 22.24 -3.25 28.16
#